data_AF-A0A7C3TCU7-F1
#
_entry.id   AF-A0A7C3TCU7-F1
#
_cell.length_a   1.000
_cell.length_b   1.000
_cell.length_c   1.000
_cell.angle_alpha   90.00
_cell.angle_beta   90.00
_cell.angle_gamma   90.00
#
_symmetry.space_group_name_H-M   'P 1'
#
loop_
_entity.id
_entity.type
_entity.pdbx_description
1 polymer ?
#
loop_
_entity_poly.entity_id
_entity_poly.type
_entity_poly.pdbx_seq_one_letter_code
_entity_poly.pdbx_strand_id
1 'polypeptide(L)'
;MQLRLSRALKVLVIATLIVCASKPSLLAKSSPNRRVEYYFSFDEMGTALTNVTFSDDQPGGGAFWMLVPREPGKWSLRVSDGRLENSTLKDTDASFGHMVFYVNLTLFYSGPITVVINWTLEYGALLLEPQGLFVSPAIFTSRDISGDAKLELPNWVKNINYATPRYTKKTDNVLQFDLGQIMREGGGRIYVFFSLYGQTENSEFTRENFTVVAPSRYSKLADRVLSTYSKAEPILQKLFNISLGHTYLEFFVPSSEEELPIGGFVPILQDRFSVGNISLNLFYFRTQEGYIESIALHELVHQYCAKAGIAPSLLWVHEGFANYVSIEATYLLGLPGARDLEESLRDEAATVPVSEYHMVEDWTTERTNPRYSVFQHYAVAYSIISDIGKAFRNEGEPFDGYTFFANIFHEMVQKGLRLDSTLQIVSLMEAASTNGSRIASMFMSWNFNVLDIYQIYSRIESLREKLRDPSPILSLFAPSMLAKLVEAENSLESENFMLAQELVREVEAFMDRIWVLIGTLLLIGATSIYLALPRKTRREVAGQGS
;
A
#
# COMPACT_ATOMS: atom_id res chain seq x y z
N MET A 1 -29.23 -85.66 15.96
CA MET A 1 -30.26 -85.29 14.97
C MET A 1 -29.59 -84.55 13.82
N GLN A 2 -29.21 -85.27 12.75
CA GLN A 2 -28.55 -84.67 11.58
C GLN A 2 -29.60 -84.01 10.68
N LEU A 3 -29.59 -82.68 10.61
CA LEU A 3 -30.42 -81.95 9.65
C LEU A 3 -29.90 -82.21 8.22
N ARG A 4 -30.64 -83.03 7.47
CA ARG A 4 -30.47 -83.17 6.01
C ARG A 4 -30.91 -81.87 5.34
N LEU A 5 -29.98 -80.94 5.12
CA LEU A 5 -30.19 -79.83 4.20
C LEU A 5 -30.50 -80.39 2.79
N SER A 6 -31.64 -79.96 2.22
CA SER A 6 -32.08 -80.37 0.89
C SER A 6 -31.03 -79.99 -0.17
N ARG A 7 -30.92 -80.78 -1.25
CA ARG A 7 -30.00 -80.49 -2.37
C ARG A 7 -30.20 -79.08 -2.93
N ALA A 8 -31.42 -78.56 -2.91
CA ALA A 8 -31.74 -77.19 -3.32
C ALA A 8 -31.07 -76.13 -2.43
N LEU A 9 -31.01 -76.34 -1.11
CA LEU A 9 -30.41 -75.38 -0.19
C LEU A 9 -28.87 -75.35 -0.30
N LYS A 10 -28.24 -76.49 -0.61
CA LYS A 10 -26.80 -76.54 -0.91
C LYS A 10 -26.45 -75.83 -2.21
N VAL A 11 -27.27 -76.00 -3.26
CA VAL A 11 -27.09 -75.28 -4.53
C VAL A 11 -27.29 -73.77 -4.34
N LEU A 12 -28.29 -73.37 -3.54
CA LEU A 12 -28.52 -71.96 -3.23
C LEU A 12 -27.33 -71.35 -2.46
N VAL A 13 -26.78 -72.03 -1.45
CA VAL A 13 -25.62 -71.55 -0.70
C VAL A 13 -24.37 -71.46 -1.58
N ILE A 14 -24.14 -72.42 -2.47
CA ILE A 14 -23.01 -72.38 -3.43
C ILE A 14 -23.20 -71.27 -4.47
N ALA A 15 -24.41 -71.09 -5.00
CA ALA A 15 -24.71 -69.99 -5.93
C ALA A 15 -24.56 -68.62 -5.26
N THR A 16 -24.97 -68.49 -3.99
CA THR A 16 -24.82 -67.24 -3.22
C THR A 16 -23.35 -66.96 -2.88
N LEU A 17 -22.55 -68.00 -2.61
CA LEU A 17 -21.10 -67.88 -2.42
C LEU A 17 -20.36 -67.53 -3.72
N ILE A 18 -20.79 -68.06 -4.88
CA ILE A 18 -20.22 -67.70 -6.19
C ILE A 18 -20.58 -66.26 -6.56
N VAL A 19 -21.80 -65.80 -6.28
CA VAL A 19 -22.23 -64.40 -6.49
C VAL A 19 -21.56 -63.43 -5.51
N CYS A 20 -21.22 -63.88 -4.29
CA CYS A 20 -20.42 -63.07 -3.35
C CYS A 20 -18.92 -63.06 -3.68
N ALA A 21 -18.39 -64.13 -4.28
CA ALA A 21 -17.00 -64.23 -4.73
C ALA A 21 -16.74 -63.58 -6.11
N SER A 22 -17.80 -63.28 -6.87
CA SER A 22 -17.74 -62.55 -8.14
C SER A 22 -18.10 -61.08 -8.03
N LYS A 23 -18.03 -60.50 -6.82
CA LYS A 23 -17.76 -59.06 -6.75
C LYS A 23 -16.39 -58.86 -7.42
N PRO A 24 -16.28 -58.07 -8.50
CA PRO A 24 -14.97 -57.61 -8.90
C PRO A 24 -14.36 -57.03 -7.64
N SER A 25 -13.18 -57.53 -7.26
CA SER A 25 -12.30 -56.80 -6.38
C SER A 25 -12.38 -55.35 -6.87
N LEU A 26 -13.01 -54.49 -6.07
CA LEU A 26 -12.80 -53.07 -6.16
C LEU A 26 -11.29 -52.96 -6.00
N LEU A 27 -10.61 -52.95 -7.16
CA LEU A 27 -9.28 -52.46 -7.30
C LEU A 27 -9.28 -51.22 -6.43
N ALA A 28 -8.44 -51.26 -5.40
CA ALA A 28 -8.00 -50.06 -4.74
C ALA A 28 -7.86 -49.02 -5.85
N LYS A 29 -8.64 -47.93 -5.78
CA LYS A 29 -8.47 -46.78 -6.69
C LYS A 29 -6.98 -46.49 -6.62
N SER A 30 -6.24 -46.91 -7.64
CA SER A 30 -4.86 -46.50 -7.79
C SER A 30 -4.91 -44.98 -7.78
N SER A 31 -4.03 -44.39 -6.99
CA SER A 31 -3.77 -42.94 -7.00
C SER A 31 -3.85 -42.43 -8.44
N PRO A 32 -4.44 -41.24 -8.71
CA PRO A 32 -4.63 -40.80 -10.09
C PRO A 32 -3.32 -40.93 -10.85
N ASN A 33 -3.37 -41.71 -11.92
CA ASN A 33 -2.26 -42.08 -12.81
C ASN A 33 -1.73 -40.88 -13.65
N ARG A 34 -2.23 -39.68 -13.33
CA ARG A 34 -1.86 -38.37 -13.84
C ARG A 34 -1.25 -37.55 -12.72
N ARG A 35 -0.03 -37.05 -12.96
CA ARG A 35 0.69 -36.26 -11.97
C ARG A 35 1.39 -35.07 -12.60
N VAL A 36 1.48 -33.99 -11.84
CA VAL A 36 2.34 -32.85 -12.16
C VAL A 36 3.29 -32.59 -11.00
N GLU A 37 4.56 -32.39 -11.32
CA GLU A 37 5.60 -32.00 -10.35
C GLU A 37 6.19 -30.66 -10.76
N TYR A 38 6.17 -29.71 -9.84
CA TYR A 38 6.89 -28.45 -9.99
C TYR A 38 8.21 -28.53 -9.23
N TYR A 39 9.28 -28.05 -9.84
CA TYR A 39 10.59 -27.93 -9.23
C TYR A 39 11.08 -26.49 -9.35
N PHE A 40 11.46 -25.94 -8.22
CA PHE A 40 11.98 -24.59 -8.09
C PHE A 40 13.37 -24.60 -7.45
N SER A 41 14.24 -23.76 -7.96
CA SER A 41 15.51 -23.38 -7.34
C SER A 41 15.82 -21.94 -7.70
N PHE A 42 16.75 -21.29 -7.01
CA PHE A 42 17.19 -19.94 -7.37
C PHE A 42 18.69 -19.78 -7.16
N ASP A 43 19.29 -18.90 -7.96
CA ASP A 43 20.73 -18.62 -7.92
C ASP A 43 21.08 -17.45 -6.98
N GLU A 44 22.36 -17.13 -6.90
CA GLU A 44 22.87 -16.01 -6.13
C GLU A 44 22.32 -14.67 -6.60
N MET A 45 21.83 -14.54 -7.83
CA MET A 45 21.20 -13.32 -8.37
C MET A 45 19.69 -13.22 -8.07
N GLY A 46 19.13 -14.25 -7.43
CA GLY A 46 17.69 -14.34 -7.18
C GLY A 46 16.89 -14.77 -8.41
N THR A 47 17.55 -15.23 -9.48
CA THR A 47 16.88 -15.78 -10.65
C THR A 47 16.36 -17.16 -10.30
N ALA A 48 15.04 -17.35 -10.37
CA ALA A 48 14.41 -18.63 -10.10
C ALA A 48 14.29 -19.47 -11.36
N LEU A 49 14.76 -20.71 -11.31
CA LEU A 49 14.48 -21.75 -12.29
C LEU A 49 13.16 -22.43 -11.93
N THR A 50 12.30 -22.62 -12.92
CA THR A 50 11.09 -23.44 -12.80
C THR A 50 11.15 -24.57 -13.80
N ASN A 51 11.03 -25.81 -13.33
CA ASN A 51 10.83 -26.99 -14.16
C ASN A 51 9.52 -27.66 -13.76
N VAL A 52 8.66 -27.92 -14.73
CA VAL A 52 7.38 -28.59 -14.54
C VAL A 52 7.39 -29.88 -15.32
N THR A 53 7.13 -30.99 -14.64
CA THR A 53 7.01 -32.32 -15.26
C THR A 53 5.58 -32.77 -15.14
N PHE A 54 4.91 -32.96 -16.27
CA PHE A 54 3.60 -33.60 -16.34
C PHE A 54 3.77 -35.02 -16.86
N SER A 55 3.12 -35.98 -16.21
CA SER A 55 3.09 -37.38 -16.63
C SER A 55 1.67 -37.94 -16.56
N ASP A 56 1.24 -38.60 -17.64
CA ASP A 56 0.04 -39.44 -17.68
C ASP A 56 0.45 -40.81 -18.23
N ASP A 57 0.20 -41.88 -17.50
CA ASP A 57 0.50 -43.24 -17.96
C ASP A 57 -0.71 -43.93 -18.63
N GLN A 58 -1.84 -43.21 -18.77
CA GLN A 58 -3.08 -43.78 -19.29
C GLN A 58 -3.01 -43.99 -20.80
N PRO A 59 -3.49 -45.13 -21.33
CA PRO A 59 -3.44 -45.42 -22.76
C PRO A 59 -4.45 -44.63 -23.61
N GLY A 60 -5.45 -44.00 -23.00
CA GLY A 60 -6.57 -43.35 -23.69
C GLY A 60 -6.34 -41.92 -24.18
N GLY A 61 -5.15 -41.35 -23.92
CA GLY A 61 -4.87 -39.93 -24.18
C GLY A 61 -5.64 -38.99 -23.25
N GLY A 62 -5.47 -37.68 -23.45
CA GLY A 62 -6.09 -36.69 -22.58
C GLY A 62 -5.76 -35.25 -22.94
N ALA A 63 -6.18 -34.36 -22.03
CA ALA A 63 -5.84 -32.95 -22.07
C ALA A 63 -5.28 -32.51 -20.72
N PHE A 64 -4.21 -31.72 -20.76
CA PHE A 64 -3.57 -31.13 -19.58
C PHE A 64 -3.49 -29.63 -19.80
N TRP A 65 -3.80 -28.82 -18.79
CA TRP A 65 -3.56 -27.40 -18.87
C TRP A 65 -2.78 -26.88 -17.67
N MET A 66 -2.01 -25.84 -17.91
CA MET A 66 -1.30 -25.09 -16.88
C MET A 66 -1.08 -23.64 -17.32
N LEU A 67 -0.72 -22.79 -16.36
CA LEU A 67 -0.25 -21.44 -16.66
C LEU A 67 1.24 -21.44 -16.96
N VAL A 68 1.63 -20.70 -17.99
CA VAL A 68 3.01 -20.41 -18.37
C VAL A 68 3.21 -18.91 -18.55
N PRO A 69 4.43 -18.37 -18.44
CA PRO A 69 4.70 -16.96 -18.72
C PRO A 69 4.20 -16.56 -20.11
N ARG A 70 3.55 -15.38 -20.19
CA ARG A 70 2.95 -14.84 -21.42
C ARG A 70 3.97 -14.56 -22.51
N GLU A 71 5.14 -14.05 -22.15
CA GLU A 71 6.16 -13.64 -23.10
C GLU A 71 6.67 -14.82 -23.95
N PRO A 72 6.54 -14.76 -25.29
CA PRO A 72 7.05 -15.80 -26.17
C PRO A 72 8.56 -16.01 -25.98
N GLY A 73 9.00 -17.27 -25.97
CA GLY A 73 10.42 -17.62 -25.85
C GLY A 73 10.98 -17.58 -24.41
N LYS A 74 10.18 -17.22 -23.40
CA LYS A 74 10.59 -17.31 -21.99
C LYS A 74 10.48 -18.71 -21.40
N TRP A 75 9.79 -19.62 -22.07
CA TRP A 75 9.65 -21.01 -21.65
C TRP A 75 9.88 -21.96 -22.82
N SER A 76 10.28 -23.19 -22.50
CA SER A 76 10.40 -24.27 -23.47
C SER A 76 9.56 -25.48 -23.07
N LEU A 77 9.11 -26.25 -24.06
CA LEU A 77 8.37 -27.49 -23.88
C LEU A 77 9.08 -28.61 -24.62
N ARG A 78 9.27 -29.74 -23.94
CA ARG A 78 9.84 -30.96 -24.51
C ARG A 78 8.99 -32.16 -24.12
N VAL A 79 8.63 -32.98 -25.11
CA VAL A 79 8.08 -34.31 -24.88
C VAL A 79 9.26 -35.25 -24.63
N SER A 80 9.32 -35.82 -23.43
CA SER A 80 10.36 -36.77 -23.02
C SER A 80 9.98 -38.21 -23.33
N ASP A 81 8.68 -38.52 -23.28
CA ASP A 81 8.10 -39.81 -23.66
C ASP A 81 6.65 -39.59 -24.16
N GLY A 82 6.15 -40.44 -25.06
CA GLY A 82 4.81 -40.35 -25.63
C GLY A 82 4.67 -39.41 -26.84
N ARG A 83 3.42 -39.05 -27.17
CA ARG A 83 3.08 -38.23 -28.34
C ARG A 83 2.14 -37.09 -27.98
N LEU A 84 2.61 -35.86 -28.19
CA LEU A 84 1.78 -34.65 -28.17
C LEU A 84 1.12 -34.49 -29.54
N GLU A 85 -0.21 -34.39 -29.58
CA GLU A 85 -0.95 -34.18 -30.82
C GLU A 85 -1.08 -32.69 -31.16
N ASN A 86 -1.39 -31.87 -30.15
CA ASN A 86 -1.55 -30.43 -30.33
C ASN A 86 -1.33 -29.67 -29.01
N SER A 87 -1.08 -28.37 -29.11
CA SER A 87 -1.06 -27.43 -27.99
C SER A 87 -1.75 -26.12 -28.36
N THR A 88 -2.47 -25.53 -27.43
CA THR A 88 -3.09 -24.21 -27.60
C THR A 88 -2.67 -23.26 -26.50
N LEU A 89 -2.46 -21.99 -26.86
CA LEU A 89 -2.24 -20.89 -25.93
C LEU A 89 -3.46 -19.97 -25.96
N LYS A 90 -4.03 -19.67 -24.78
CA LYS A 90 -5.17 -18.76 -24.63
C LYS A 90 -4.90 -17.79 -23.49
N ASP A 91 -5.48 -16.60 -23.59
CA ASP A 91 -5.52 -15.68 -22.48
C ASP A 91 -6.25 -16.28 -21.28
N THR A 92 -5.79 -15.95 -20.08
CA THR A 92 -6.50 -16.28 -18.85
C THR A 92 -7.81 -15.49 -18.82
N ASP A 93 -8.92 -16.17 -18.61
CA ASP A 93 -10.21 -15.52 -18.38
C ASP A 93 -10.37 -15.08 -16.91
N ALA A 94 -11.49 -14.42 -16.60
CA ALA A 94 -11.79 -13.95 -15.26
C ALA A 94 -11.84 -15.06 -14.20
N SER A 95 -11.98 -16.34 -14.59
CA SER A 95 -12.00 -17.47 -13.64
C SER A 95 -10.65 -17.75 -12.99
N PHE A 96 -9.57 -17.18 -13.52
CA PHE A 96 -8.22 -17.26 -12.96
C PHE A 96 -7.85 -16.04 -12.09
N GLY A 97 -8.71 -15.03 -12.02
CA GLY A 97 -8.29 -13.66 -11.67
C GLY A 97 -7.44 -13.08 -12.81
N HIS A 98 -7.53 -11.79 -13.10
CA HIS A 98 -6.80 -11.19 -14.24
C HIS A 98 -5.27 -11.43 -14.14
N MET A 99 -4.75 -12.48 -14.78
CA MET A 99 -3.34 -12.89 -14.69
C MET A 99 -2.54 -12.33 -15.87
N VAL A 100 -2.27 -11.02 -15.84
CA VAL A 100 -1.63 -10.29 -16.95
C VAL A 100 -0.28 -10.88 -17.41
N PHE A 101 0.46 -11.56 -16.52
CA PHE A 101 1.76 -12.18 -16.84
C PHE A 101 1.70 -13.61 -17.36
N TYR A 102 0.51 -14.23 -17.39
CA TYR A 102 0.37 -15.65 -17.71
C TYR A 102 -0.59 -15.87 -18.86
N VAL A 103 -0.41 -17.01 -19.52
CA VAL A 103 -1.32 -17.56 -20.52
C VAL A 103 -1.61 -19.03 -20.17
N ASN A 104 -2.80 -19.49 -20.54
CA ASN A 104 -3.19 -20.89 -20.41
C ASN A 104 -2.59 -21.70 -21.57
N LEU A 105 -1.65 -22.60 -21.24
CA LEU A 105 -1.16 -23.63 -22.12
C LEU A 105 -1.98 -24.89 -21.92
N THR A 106 -2.73 -25.29 -22.95
CA THR A 106 -3.45 -26.58 -22.98
C THR A 106 -2.77 -27.53 -23.96
N LEU A 107 -2.42 -28.72 -23.50
CA LEU A 107 -1.80 -29.82 -24.24
C LEU A 107 -2.83 -30.91 -24.52
N PHE A 108 -2.85 -31.42 -25.75
CA PHE A 108 -3.66 -32.56 -26.17
C PHE A 108 -2.73 -33.69 -26.61
N TYR A 109 -2.90 -34.88 -26.03
CA TYR A 109 -1.97 -35.99 -26.22
C TYR A 109 -2.67 -37.34 -26.35
N SER A 110 -1.96 -38.33 -26.89
CA SER A 110 -2.42 -39.70 -27.07
C SER A 110 -1.50 -40.70 -26.35
N GLY A 111 -2.11 -41.68 -25.68
CA GLY A 111 -1.38 -42.68 -24.88
C GLY A 111 -0.64 -42.10 -23.67
N PRO A 112 0.26 -42.90 -23.08
CA PRO A 112 1.17 -42.44 -22.04
C PRO A 112 2.05 -41.30 -22.55
N ILE A 113 2.27 -40.27 -21.73
CA ILE A 113 3.10 -39.12 -22.06
C ILE A 113 3.85 -38.61 -20.83
N THR A 114 5.07 -38.12 -21.06
CA THR A 114 5.79 -37.27 -20.10
C THR A 114 6.27 -36.00 -20.79
N VAL A 115 5.83 -34.85 -20.30
CA VAL A 115 6.18 -33.52 -20.82
C VAL A 115 6.95 -32.75 -19.77
N VAL A 116 8.03 -32.10 -20.21
CA VAL A 116 8.85 -31.20 -19.38
C VAL A 116 8.73 -29.80 -19.93
N ILE A 117 8.40 -28.85 -19.06
CA ILE A 117 8.30 -27.42 -19.37
C ILE A 117 9.25 -26.68 -18.43
N ASN A 118 10.05 -25.77 -18.96
CA ASN A 118 10.99 -25.00 -18.14
C ASN A 118 11.00 -23.51 -18.49
N TRP A 119 11.33 -22.69 -17.50
CA TRP A 119 11.58 -21.26 -17.66
C TRP A 119 12.37 -20.70 -16.48
N THR A 120 12.87 -19.48 -16.65
CA THR A 120 13.51 -18.70 -15.59
C THR A 120 12.74 -17.42 -15.30
N LEU A 121 12.75 -16.98 -14.06
CA LEU A 121 12.14 -15.73 -13.60
C LEU A 121 13.20 -14.90 -12.87
N GLU A 122 13.57 -13.75 -13.42
CA GLU A 122 14.38 -12.77 -12.69
C GLU A 122 13.64 -12.32 -11.43
N TYR A 123 14.37 -12.14 -10.33
CA TYR A 123 13.79 -11.75 -9.03
C TYR A 123 12.73 -12.72 -8.50
N GLY A 124 12.81 -13.99 -8.88
CA GLY A 124 11.99 -15.06 -8.32
C GLY A 124 12.26 -15.27 -6.82
N ALA A 125 13.51 -15.06 -6.41
CA ALA A 125 13.89 -14.78 -5.03
C ALA A 125 14.41 -13.34 -4.89
N LEU A 126 13.94 -12.63 -3.88
CA LEU A 126 14.42 -11.33 -3.46
C LEU A 126 15.44 -11.56 -2.34
N LEU A 127 16.64 -10.98 -2.49
CA LEU A 127 17.81 -11.25 -1.66
C LEU A 127 18.38 -9.90 -1.20
N LEU A 128 18.20 -9.59 0.09
CA LEU A 128 18.72 -8.39 0.73
C LEU A 128 19.16 -8.76 2.15
N GLU A 129 20.41 -9.15 2.30
CA GLU A 129 20.94 -9.73 3.53
C GLU A 129 20.70 -8.82 4.77
N PRO A 130 20.13 -9.36 5.86
CA PRO A 130 19.97 -10.78 6.16
C PRO A 130 18.61 -11.37 5.76
N GLN A 131 17.79 -10.67 4.99
CA GLN A 131 16.42 -11.06 4.63
C GLN A 131 16.34 -11.61 3.20
N GLY A 132 15.43 -12.56 2.99
CA GLY A 132 15.11 -13.05 1.67
C GLY A 132 13.68 -13.55 1.56
N LEU A 133 13.13 -13.45 0.36
CA LEU A 133 11.78 -13.86 0.02
C LEU A 133 11.78 -14.57 -1.33
N PHE A 134 11.40 -15.84 -1.34
CA PHE A 134 11.08 -16.56 -2.56
C PHE A 134 9.57 -16.51 -2.81
N VAL A 135 9.17 -16.16 -4.03
CA VAL A 135 7.78 -16.25 -4.46
C VAL A 135 7.73 -17.00 -5.77
N SER A 136 7.03 -18.13 -5.78
CA SER A 136 6.87 -18.94 -6.98
C SER A 136 6.12 -18.18 -8.08
N PRO A 137 6.28 -18.59 -9.36
CA PRO A 137 5.29 -18.29 -10.39
C PRO A 137 3.87 -18.73 -9.97
N ALA A 138 2.86 -18.31 -10.73
CA ALA A 138 1.50 -18.80 -10.53
C ALA A 138 1.44 -20.31 -10.82
N ILE A 139 0.91 -21.09 -9.88
CA ILE A 139 0.77 -22.54 -9.91
C ILE A 139 -0.72 -22.85 -10.03
N PHE A 140 -1.19 -22.94 -11.28
CA PHE A 140 -2.55 -23.34 -11.62
C PHE A 140 -2.51 -24.41 -12.71
N THR A 141 -3.29 -25.45 -12.51
CA THR A 141 -3.38 -26.61 -13.41
C THR A 141 -4.71 -27.34 -13.23
N SER A 142 -4.99 -28.35 -14.06
CA SER A 142 -6.23 -29.13 -14.02
C SER A 142 -6.51 -29.69 -12.62
N ARG A 143 -7.71 -29.42 -12.09
CA ARG A 143 -8.10 -29.77 -10.70
C ARG A 143 -8.19 -31.28 -10.44
N ASP A 144 -8.26 -32.10 -11.48
CA ASP A 144 -8.30 -33.56 -11.43
C ASP A 144 -6.92 -34.21 -11.31
N ILE A 145 -5.84 -33.40 -11.31
CA ILE A 145 -4.46 -33.87 -11.28
C ILE A 145 -3.86 -33.72 -9.89
N SER A 146 -3.24 -34.79 -9.41
CA SER A 146 -2.47 -34.76 -8.16
C SER A 146 -1.04 -34.30 -8.43
N GLY A 147 -0.38 -33.73 -7.44
CA GLY A 147 0.97 -33.24 -7.64
C GLY A 147 1.60 -32.62 -6.41
N ASP A 148 2.86 -32.27 -6.55
CA ASP A 148 3.60 -31.53 -5.54
C ASP A 148 4.53 -30.51 -6.21
N ALA A 149 4.89 -29.51 -5.42
CA ALA A 149 5.96 -28.58 -5.75
C ALA A 149 7.13 -28.79 -4.80
N LYS A 150 8.35 -28.76 -5.32
CA LYS A 150 9.60 -28.85 -4.57
C LYS A 150 10.37 -27.54 -4.73
N LEU A 151 10.84 -26.98 -3.63
CA LEU A 151 11.78 -25.86 -3.62
C LEU A 151 13.10 -26.34 -3.05
N GLU A 152 14.16 -26.28 -3.85
CA GLU A 152 15.54 -26.47 -3.40
C GLU A 152 16.12 -25.11 -2.98
N LEU A 153 16.45 -24.99 -1.70
CA LEU A 153 17.10 -23.84 -1.11
C LEU A 153 18.62 -23.94 -1.28
N PRO A 154 19.31 -22.87 -1.72
CA PRO A 154 20.75 -22.83 -1.72
C PRO A 154 21.36 -22.95 -0.32
N ASN A 155 22.59 -23.48 -0.22
CA ASN A 155 23.29 -23.70 1.06
C ASN A 155 23.56 -22.41 1.86
N TRP A 156 23.48 -21.24 1.21
CA TRP A 156 23.65 -19.93 1.85
C TRP A 156 22.35 -19.39 2.48
N VAL A 157 21.23 -20.11 2.34
CA VAL A 157 20.02 -19.84 3.12
C VAL A 157 20.23 -20.40 4.54
N LYS A 158 20.13 -19.54 5.54
CA LYS A 158 20.40 -19.88 6.94
C LYS A 158 19.22 -20.59 7.59
N ASN A 159 18.03 -20.01 7.49
CA ASN A 159 16.81 -20.54 8.11
C ASN A 159 15.57 -20.04 7.38
N ILE A 160 14.50 -20.84 7.43
CA ILE A 160 13.16 -20.44 6.97
C ILE A 160 12.46 -19.77 8.14
N ASN A 161 12.00 -18.54 7.94
CA ASN A 161 11.24 -17.78 8.93
C ASN A 161 9.76 -18.15 8.87
N TYR A 162 9.20 -18.13 7.66
CA TYR A 162 7.80 -18.41 7.40
C TYR A 162 7.65 -18.94 5.97
N ALA A 163 6.66 -19.81 5.75
CA ALA A 163 6.30 -20.26 4.42
C ALA A 163 4.80 -20.56 4.34
N THR A 164 4.17 -20.12 3.25
CA THR A 164 2.79 -20.42 2.93
C THR A 164 2.67 -20.88 1.47
N PRO A 165 1.92 -21.97 1.18
CA PRO A 165 1.23 -22.85 2.12
C PRO A 165 2.21 -23.70 2.95
N ARG A 166 1.68 -24.53 3.86
CA ARG A 166 2.50 -25.39 4.72
C ARG A 166 3.33 -26.39 3.89
N TYR A 167 4.57 -26.62 4.32
CA TYR A 167 5.50 -27.54 3.66
C TYR A 167 5.86 -28.76 4.52
N THR A 168 6.38 -29.80 3.84
CA THR A 168 7.08 -30.93 4.44
C THR A 168 8.55 -30.88 4.04
N LYS A 169 9.46 -30.95 5.01
CA LYS A 169 10.90 -30.99 4.75
C LYS A 169 11.30 -32.39 4.25
N LYS A 170 11.86 -32.49 3.04
CA LYS A 170 12.28 -33.77 2.41
C LYS A 170 13.75 -34.09 2.70
N THR A 171 14.58 -33.08 2.60
CA THR A 171 16.00 -33.09 2.98
C THR A 171 16.31 -31.76 3.67
N ASP A 172 17.56 -31.54 4.09
CA ASP A 172 17.90 -30.30 4.78
C ASP A 172 17.61 -29.02 3.99
N ASN A 173 17.66 -29.12 2.66
CA ASN A 173 17.51 -27.98 1.75
C ASN A 173 16.32 -28.10 0.80
N VAL A 174 15.52 -29.17 0.87
CA VAL A 174 14.39 -29.37 -0.05
C VAL A 174 13.07 -29.34 0.70
N LEU A 175 12.22 -28.37 0.34
CA LEU A 175 10.86 -28.22 0.83
C LEU A 175 9.89 -28.81 -0.19
N GLN A 176 8.91 -29.57 0.27
CA GLN A 176 7.83 -30.09 -0.57
C GLN A 176 6.47 -29.55 -0.13
N PHE A 177 5.69 -29.07 -1.09
CA PHE A 177 4.37 -28.48 -0.92
C PHE A 177 3.33 -29.31 -1.68
N ASP A 178 2.16 -29.54 -1.06
CA ASP A 178 1.04 -30.21 -1.71
C ASP A 178 0.35 -29.25 -2.70
N LEU A 179 0.15 -29.70 -3.94
CA LEU A 179 -0.46 -28.87 -4.98
C LEU A 179 -1.90 -28.46 -4.64
N GLY A 180 -2.65 -29.33 -3.97
CA GLY A 180 -3.99 -29.02 -3.49
C GLY A 180 -3.99 -27.90 -2.44
N GLN A 181 -3.02 -27.88 -1.54
CA GLN A 181 -2.85 -26.79 -0.56
C GLN A 181 -2.43 -25.49 -1.23
N ILE A 182 -1.51 -25.52 -2.21
CA ILE A 182 -1.11 -24.32 -2.97
C ILE A 182 -2.32 -23.61 -3.59
N MET A 183 -3.23 -24.38 -4.21
CA MET A 183 -4.42 -23.81 -4.84
C MET A 183 -5.49 -23.32 -3.86
N ARG A 184 -5.57 -23.87 -2.64
CA ARG A 184 -6.60 -23.51 -1.64
C ARG A 184 -6.16 -22.43 -0.66
N GLU A 185 -4.91 -22.50 -0.21
CA GLU A 185 -4.38 -21.69 0.89
C GLU A 185 -3.41 -20.62 0.37
N GLY A 186 -2.57 -20.97 -0.61
CA GLY A 186 -1.53 -20.07 -1.14
C GLY A 186 -1.98 -19.15 -2.27
N GLY A 187 -3.28 -19.09 -2.58
CA GLY A 187 -3.78 -18.33 -3.74
C GLY A 187 -3.16 -18.76 -5.08
N GLY A 188 -2.71 -20.02 -5.16
CA GLY A 188 -1.97 -20.53 -6.33
C GLY A 188 -0.49 -20.13 -6.36
N ARG A 189 0.12 -19.76 -5.23
CA ARG A 189 1.55 -19.44 -5.12
C ARG A 189 2.16 -20.03 -3.84
N ILE A 190 3.50 -20.09 -3.84
CA ILE A 190 4.31 -20.41 -2.68
C ILE A 190 5.10 -19.15 -2.31
N TYR A 191 5.04 -18.77 -1.05
CA TYR A 191 5.86 -17.73 -0.44
C TYR A 191 6.76 -18.38 0.61
N VAL A 192 8.05 -18.11 0.56
CA VAL A 192 9.02 -18.57 1.56
C VAL A 192 9.87 -17.39 1.99
N PHE A 193 9.70 -16.97 3.22
CA PHE A 193 10.49 -15.96 3.90
C PHE A 193 11.64 -16.65 4.62
N PHE A 194 12.86 -16.18 4.42
CA PHE A 194 14.04 -16.81 4.96
C PHE A 194 15.10 -15.79 5.34
N SER A 195 16.09 -16.25 6.09
CA SER A 195 17.27 -15.48 6.45
C SER A 195 18.49 -15.94 5.69
N LEU A 196 19.35 -14.99 5.36
CA LEU A 196 20.62 -15.16 4.67
C LEU A 196 21.80 -15.03 5.64
N TYR A 197 22.95 -15.61 5.26
CA TYR A 197 24.21 -15.28 5.91
C TYR A 197 24.76 -13.94 5.40
N GLY A 198 25.52 -13.22 6.25
CA GLY A 198 26.21 -11.99 5.86
C GLY A 198 25.42 -10.71 6.10
N GLN A 199 25.94 -9.61 5.56
CA GLN A 199 25.33 -8.28 5.54
C GLN A 199 25.26 -7.81 4.10
N THR A 200 24.28 -6.97 3.79
CA THR A 200 24.12 -6.44 2.44
C THR A 200 25.31 -5.55 2.08
N GLU A 201 26.00 -5.87 0.99
CA GLU A 201 27.00 -5.00 0.38
C GLU A 201 26.31 -4.03 -0.59
N ASN A 202 26.01 -2.83 -0.10
CA ASN A 202 25.33 -1.81 -0.88
C ASN A 202 26.29 -1.03 -1.79
N SER A 203 25.77 -0.65 -2.96
CA SER A 203 26.33 0.35 -3.86
C SER A 203 25.40 1.55 -3.93
N GLU A 204 25.96 2.73 -4.20
CA GLU A 204 25.19 3.94 -4.48
C GLU A 204 25.01 4.11 -5.98
N PHE A 205 23.76 4.26 -6.41
CA PHE A 205 23.40 4.60 -7.78
C PHE A 205 22.80 5.99 -7.78
N THR A 206 23.49 6.95 -8.39
CA THR A 206 23.06 8.35 -8.38
C THR A 206 22.68 8.83 -9.77
N ARG A 207 21.57 9.56 -9.86
CA ARG A 207 21.18 10.33 -11.04
C ARG A 207 20.63 11.68 -10.55
N GLU A 208 21.26 12.76 -11.00
CA GLU A 208 20.90 14.13 -10.59
C GLU A 208 20.90 14.26 -9.06
N ASN A 209 19.75 14.56 -8.44
CA ASN A 209 19.61 14.73 -7.00
C ASN A 209 19.13 13.47 -6.27
N PHE A 210 18.99 12.34 -6.97
CA PHE A 210 18.45 11.10 -6.42
C PHE A 210 19.54 10.05 -6.32
N THR A 211 19.62 9.38 -5.16
CA THR A 211 20.53 8.25 -4.94
C THR A 211 19.75 7.05 -4.41
N VAL A 212 19.88 5.91 -5.09
CA VAL A 212 19.40 4.62 -4.59
C VAL A 212 20.57 3.86 -3.96
N VAL A 213 20.40 3.44 -2.72
CA VAL A 213 21.34 2.58 -1.99
C VAL A 213 20.83 1.14 -2.03
N ALA A 214 21.50 0.28 -2.79
CA ALA A 214 21.09 -1.11 -2.99
C ALA A 214 22.27 -2.01 -3.39
N PRO A 215 22.19 -3.34 -3.18
CA PRO A 215 23.23 -4.23 -3.68
C PRO A 215 23.27 -4.25 -5.21
N SER A 216 24.46 -4.47 -5.79
CA SER A 216 24.69 -4.27 -7.23
C SER A 216 23.83 -5.14 -8.15
N ARG A 217 23.33 -6.27 -7.62
CA ARG A 217 22.33 -7.14 -8.26
C ARG A 217 21.04 -6.42 -8.66
N TYR A 218 20.70 -5.33 -7.99
CA TYR A 218 19.52 -4.50 -8.25
C TYR A 218 19.83 -3.20 -9.01
N SER A 219 21.02 -3.07 -9.61
CA SER A 219 21.41 -1.87 -10.37
C SER A 219 20.41 -1.49 -11.47
N LYS A 220 19.83 -2.47 -12.18
CA LYS A 220 18.78 -2.22 -13.18
C LYS A 220 17.48 -1.68 -12.57
N LEU A 221 17.10 -2.17 -11.38
CA LEU A 221 15.92 -1.70 -10.67
C LEU A 221 16.14 -0.28 -10.13
N ALA A 222 17.35 0.00 -9.62
CA ALA A 222 17.76 1.34 -9.21
C ALA A 222 17.71 2.32 -10.39
N ASP A 223 18.29 1.97 -11.55
CA ASP A 223 18.25 2.81 -12.75
C ASP A 223 16.82 3.10 -13.23
N ARG A 224 15.93 2.10 -13.14
CA ARG A 224 14.50 2.24 -13.46
C ARG A 224 13.84 3.30 -12.57
N VAL A 225 14.01 3.24 -11.25
CA VAL A 225 13.45 4.26 -10.32
C VAL A 225 14.06 5.64 -10.55
N LEU A 226 15.40 5.71 -10.66
CA LEU A 226 16.11 6.97 -10.91
C LEU A 226 15.67 7.62 -12.22
N SER A 227 15.42 6.83 -13.26
CA SER A 227 14.90 7.33 -14.53
C SER A 227 13.48 7.87 -14.41
N THR A 228 12.63 7.24 -13.59
CA THR A 228 11.26 7.73 -13.34
C THR A 228 11.32 9.06 -12.60
N TYR A 229 12.14 9.16 -11.54
CA TYR A 229 12.28 10.39 -10.75
C TYR A 229 12.84 11.55 -11.58
N SER A 230 13.92 11.33 -12.33
CA SER A 230 14.51 12.34 -13.20
C SER A 230 13.51 12.90 -14.23
N LYS A 231 12.63 12.04 -14.79
CA LYS A 231 11.60 12.49 -15.73
C LYS A 231 10.42 13.20 -15.06
N ALA A 232 10.03 12.77 -13.85
CA ALA A 232 8.92 13.37 -13.12
C ALA A 232 9.32 14.67 -12.40
N GLU A 233 10.59 14.82 -12.01
CA GLU A 233 11.07 15.93 -11.19
C GLU A 233 10.69 17.30 -11.77
N PRO A 234 10.88 17.62 -13.07
CA PRO A 234 10.49 18.93 -13.60
C PRO A 234 9.00 19.23 -13.48
N ILE A 235 8.14 18.20 -13.57
CA ILE A 235 6.69 18.31 -13.41
C ILE A 235 6.37 18.60 -11.95
N LEU A 236 6.94 17.81 -11.03
CA LEU A 236 6.71 17.96 -9.59
C LEU A 236 7.27 19.29 -9.05
N GLN A 237 8.47 19.70 -9.46
CA GLN A 237 9.06 20.96 -9.03
C GLN A 237 8.20 22.17 -9.43
N LYS A 238 7.63 22.14 -10.64
CA LYS A 238 6.74 23.18 -11.13
C LYS A 238 5.39 23.15 -10.42
N LEU A 239 4.83 21.96 -10.15
CA LEU A 239 3.59 21.81 -9.41
C LEU A 239 3.71 22.30 -7.96
N PHE A 240 4.73 21.87 -7.24
CA PHE A 240 4.90 22.22 -5.83
C PHE A 240 5.65 23.54 -5.60
N ASN A 241 6.10 24.19 -6.68
CA ASN A 241 6.88 25.42 -6.66
C ASN A 241 8.11 25.34 -5.73
N ILE A 242 8.76 24.18 -5.69
CA ILE A 242 9.91 23.90 -4.82
C ILE A 242 10.81 22.84 -5.47
N SER A 243 12.12 22.92 -5.27
CA SER A 243 13.03 21.82 -5.59
C SER A 243 13.28 20.96 -4.37
N LEU A 244 13.30 19.65 -4.51
CA LEU A 244 13.87 18.79 -3.48
C LEU A 244 15.39 18.99 -3.42
N GLY A 245 15.97 18.72 -2.25
CA GLY A 245 17.43 18.66 -2.13
C GLY A 245 17.93 17.32 -2.68
N HIS A 246 18.99 16.81 -2.12
CA HIS A 246 19.38 15.43 -2.39
C HIS A 246 18.44 14.46 -1.66
N THR A 247 17.88 13.49 -2.38
CA THR A 247 16.93 12.50 -1.85
C THR A 247 17.52 11.10 -1.94
N TYR A 248 17.53 10.38 -0.82
CA TYR A 248 18.01 9.01 -0.75
C TYR A 248 16.84 8.02 -0.77
N LEU A 249 17.06 6.91 -1.45
CA LEU A 249 16.17 5.78 -1.49
C LEU A 249 16.91 4.51 -1.07
N GLU A 250 16.17 3.59 -0.47
CA GLU A 250 16.63 2.24 -0.19
C GLU A 250 15.57 1.21 -0.58
N PHE A 251 16.03 -0.01 -0.80
CA PHE A 251 15.16 -1.15 -1.06
C PHE A 251 15.01 -2.00 0.18
N PHE A 252 13.83 -2.57 0.40
CA PHE A 252 13.61 -3.57 1.42
C PHE A 252 12.97 -4.84 0.84
N VAL A 253 13.17 -5.95 1.54
CA VAL A 253 12.53 -7.24 1.25
C VAL A 253 11.57 -7.53 2.40
N PRO A 254 10.28 -7.82 2.13
CA PRO A 254 9.31 -8.15 3.16
C PRO A 254 9.80 -9.31 4.02
N SER A 255 9.78 -9.12 5.33
CA SER A 255 10.19 -10.12 6.31
C SER A 255 9.04 -11.02 6.76
N SER A 256 7.80 -10.60 6.48
CA SER A 256 6.56 -11.28 6.83
C SER A 256 5.47 -11.05 5.78
N GLU A 257 4.37 -11.79 5.90
CA GLU A 257 3.17 -11.61 5.07
C GLU A 257 2.50 -10.23 5.28
N GLU A 258 2.63 -9.66 6.49
CA GLU A 258 2.07 -8.35 6.85
C GLU A 258 2.79 -7.18 6.15
N GLU A 259 4.06 -7.37 5.79
CA GLU A 259 4.85 -6.36 5.05
C GLU A 259 4.65 -6.44 3.53
N LEU A 260 4.11 -7.54 3.00
CA LEU A 260 3.88 -7.69 1.55
C LEU A 260 3.04 -6.56 0.94
N PRO A 261 1.94 -6.09 1.58
CA PRO A 261 1.09 -5.03 1.04
C PRO A 261 1.71 -3.64 1.10
N ILE A 262 2.84 -3.45 1.80
CA ILE A 262 3.50 -2.16 1.95
C ILE A 262 4.30 -1.89 0.66
N GLY A 263 3.79 -1.02 -0.20
CA GLY A 263 4.46 -0.66 -1.47
C GLY A 263 5.78 0.08 -1.25
N GLY A 264 5.73 1.09 -0.39
CA GLY A 264 6.85 1.89 0.05
C GLY A 264 6.47 2.59 1.34
N PHE A 265 7.43 3.32 1.92
CA PHE A 265 7.14 4.26 3.00
C PHE A 265 8.23 5.31 3.09
N VAL A 266 7.88 6.43 3.71
CA VAL A 266 8.83 7.42 4.19
C VAL A 266 8.67 7.61 5.70
N PRO A 267 9.71 7.42 6.52
CA PRO A 267 9.63 7.69 7.95
C PRO A 267 9.25 9.15 8.21
N ILE A 268 8.20 9.38 9.02
CA ILE A 268 7.89 10.72 9.50
C ILE A 268 8.94 11.09 10.55
N LEU A 269 9.77 12.08 10.24
CA LEU A 269 10.70 12.63 11.21
C LEU A 269 9.88 13.55 12.13
N GLN A 270 10.15 13.51 13.44
CA GLN A 270 9.32 14.23 14.43
C GLN A 270 9.43 15.77 14.37
N ASP A 271 10.07 16.34 13.35
CA ASP A 271 9.85 17.72 12.96
C ASP A 271 8.61 17.80 12.07
N ARG A 272 7.76 18.81 12.30
CA ARG A 272 6.38 18.77 11.75
C ARG A 272 6.28 18.86 10.22
N PHE A 273 7.40 18.91 9.48
CA PHE A 273 7.45 19.13 8.03
C PHE A 273 8.70 18.53 7.39
N SER A 274 9.24 17.43 7.92
CA SER A 274 10.26 16.65 7.21
C SER A 274 9.98 15.15 7.26
N VAL A 275 10.60 14.46 6.31
CA VAL A 275 10.41 13.04 6.08
C VAL A 275 11.77 12.43 5.78
N GLY A 276 11.95 11.16 6.14
CA GLY A 276 13.21 10.43 6.02
C GLY A 276 13.52 9.98 4.60
N ASN A 277 14.36 8.94 4.48
CA ASN A 277 14.64 8.30 3.21
C ASN A 277 13.41 7.55 2.69
N ILE A 278 13.30 7.43 1.36
CA ILE A 278 12.24 6.63 0.73
C ILE A 278 12.64 5.15 0.77
N SER A 279 11.81 4.30 1.35
CA SER A 279 11.97 2.85 1.31
C SER A 279 11.00 2.25 0.30
N LEU A 280 11.49 1.48 -0.67
CA LEU A 280 10.66 0.80 -1.68
C LEU A 280 10.73 -0.71 -1.55
N ASN A 281 9.58 -1.36 -1.63
CA ASN A 281 9.47 -2.81 -1.50
C ASN A 281 9.87 -3.50 -2.81
N LEU A 282 10.90 -4.35 -2.76
CA LEU A 282 11.39 -5.09 -3.93
C LEU A 282 10.33 -6.00 -4.57
N PHE A 283 9.34 -6.44 -3.79
CA PHE A 283 8.25 -7.30 -4.28
C PHE A 283 7.51 -6.67 -5.47
N TYR A 284 7.28 -5.36 -5.43
CA TYR A 284 6.47 -4.68 -6.44
C TYR A 284 7.19 -4.43 -7.76
N PHE A 285 8.51 -4.68 -7.86
CA PHE A 285 9.16 -4.71 -9.19
C PHE A 285 8.72 -5.91 -10.05
N ARG A 286 8.00 -6.86 -9.44
CA ARG A 286 7.42 -8.04 -10.10
C ARG A 286 6.02 -7.80 -10.66
N THR A 287 5.47 -6.59 -10.51
CA THR A 287 4.17 -6.19 -11.07
C THR A 287 4.35 -5.50 -12.42
N GLN A 288 3.26 -4.95 -12.98
CA GLN A 288 3.28 -4.40 -14.33
C GLN A 288 4.11 -3.12 -14.35
N GLU A 289 4.80 -2.89 -15.47
CA GLU A 289 5.51 -1.63 -15.69
C GLU A 289 4.59 -0.42 -15.47
N GLY A 290 5.02 0.48 -14.59
CA GLY A 290 4.25 1.62 -14.10
C GLY A 290 3.74 1.49 -12.66
N TYR A 291 3.58 0.28 -12.14
CA TYR A 291 3.00 0.11 -10.80
C TYR A 291 3.98 0.49 -9.68
N ILE A 292 5.21 -0.04 -9.70
CA ILE A 292 6.25 0.37 -8.74
C ILE A 292 6.71 1.81 -8.97
N GLU A 293 6.65 2.30 -10.21
CA GLU A 293 6.90 3.71 -10.52
C GLU A 293 5.86 4.62 -9.87
N SER A 294 4.58 4.23 -9.92
CA SER A 294 3.50 4.94 -9.23
C SER A 294 3.73 4.97 -7.72
N ILE A 295 4.09 3.82 -7.11
CA ILE A 295 4.46 3.77 -5.69
C ILE A 295 5.67 4.68 -5.40
N ALA A 296 6.72 4.61 -6.22
CA ALA A 296 7.90 5.43 -6.02
C ALA A 296 7.57 6.93 -6.12
N LEU A 297 6.73 7.32 -7.07
CA LEU A 297 6.28 8.70 -7.21
C LEU A 297 5.34 9.12 -6.07
N HIS A 298 4.53 8.20 -5.53
CA HIS A 298 3.70 8.43 -4.36
C HIS A 298 4.56 8.85 -3.16
N GLU A 299 5.59 8.06 -2.83
CA GLU A 299 6.53 8.40 -1.75
C GLU A 299 7.30 9.71 -2.02
N LEU A 300 7.63 9.99 -3.28
CA LEU A 300 8.28 11.23 -3.67
C LEU A 300 7.34 12.44 -3.49
N VAL A 301 6.05 12.30 -3.78
CA VAL A 301 5.07 13.37 -3.58
C VAL A 301 4.92 13.70 -2.10
N HIS A 302 4.98 12.73 -1.19
CA HIS A 302 5.02 13.01 0.24
C HIS A 302 6.17 13.95 0.64
N GLN A 303 7.36 13.78 0.05
CA GLN A 303 8.51 14.67 0.25
C GLN A 303 8.19 16.11 -0.18
N TYR A 304 7.57 16.27 -1.35
CA TYR A 304 7.15 17.57 -1.86
C TYR A 304 6.08 18.22 -0.97
N CYS A 305 5.03 17.49 -0.58
CA CYS A 305 3.98 17.97 0.32
C CYS A 305 4.57 18.47 1.66
N ALA A 306 5.42 17.66 2.29
CA ALA A 306 6.06 18.02 3.56
C ALA A 306 6.92 19.29 3.39
N LYS A 307 7.79 19.31 2.37
CA LYS A 307 8.69 20.44 2.12
C LYS A 307 7.95 21.73 1.80
N ALA A 308 6.87 21.65 1.02
CA ALA A 308 6.00 22.78 0.67
C ALA A 308 5.24 23.35 1.88
N GLY A 309 5.11 22.58 2.97
CA GLY A 309 4.51 23.04 4.22
C GLY A 309 3.17 22.42 4.57
N ILE A 310 2.88 21.21 4.07
CA ILE A 310 1.76 20.40 4.58
C ILE A 310 2.29 19.52 5.71
N ALA A 311 1.61 19.53 6.86
CA ALA A 311 2.03 18.74 8.00
C ALA A 311 1.73 17.25 7.73
N PRO A 312 2.65 16.32 8.02
CA PRO A 312 2.41 14.87 7.88
C PRO A 312 1.22 14.36 8.71
N SER A 313 0.74 15.12 9.69
CA SER A 313 -0.49 14.81 10.43
C SER A 313 -1.76 14.99 9.62
N LEU A 314 -1.74 15.75 8.52
CA LEU A 314 -2.85 15.89 7.57
C LEU A 314 -2.83 14.75 6.56
N LEU A 315 -3.04 13.51 7.03
CA LEU A 315 -2.90 12.31 6.21
C LEU A 315 -3.74 12.36 4.94
N TRP A 316 -5.00 12.78 5.02
CA TRP A 316 -5.85 12.82 3.83
C TRP A 316 -5.33 13.75 2.73
N VAL A 317 -4.66 14.84 3.10
CA VAL A 317 -4.04 15.74 2.12
C VAL A 317 -2.80 15.09 1.54
N HIS A 318 -1.92 14.54 2.40
CA HIS A 318 -0.71 13.85 1.98
C HIS A 318 -1.02 12.68 1.04
N GLU A 319 -1.94 11.82 1.44
CA GLU A 319 -2.30 10.59 0.73
C GLU A 319 -3.17 10.87 -0.49
N GLY A 320 -4.04 11.89 -0.42
CA GLY A 320 -4.82 12.33 -1.56
C GLY A 320 -3.94 12.87 -2.68
N PHE A 321 -3.02 13.80 -2.36
CA PHE A 321 -2.06 14.31 -3.35
C PHE A 321 -1.08 13.23 -3.80
N ALA A 322 -0.56 12.41 -2.89
CA ALA A 322 0.38 11.36 -3.24
C ALA A 322 -0.23 10.36 -4.21
N ASN A 323 -1.46 9.87 -3.98
CA ASN A 323 -2.15 9.01 -4.95
C ASN A 323 -2.49 9.74 -6.25
N TYR A 324 -3.11 10.93 -6.18
CA TYR A 324 -3.56 11.63 -7.38
C TYR A 324 -2.38 12.02 -8.28
N VAL A 325 -1.39 12.73 -7.75
CA VAL A 325 -0.26 13.24 -8.52
C VAL A 325 0.65 12.11 -9.02
N SER A 326 0.87 11.05 -8.22
CA SER A 326 1.71 9.93 -8.67
C SER A 326 1.06 9.16 -9.82
N ILE A 327 -0.25 8.92 -9.78
CA ILE A 327 -1.00 8.25 -10.85
C ILE A 327 -0.93 9.08 -12.13
N GLU A 328 -1.26 10.37 -12.05
CA GLU A 328 -1.25 11.28 -13.22
C GLU A 328 0.17 11.44 -13.80
N ALA A 329 1.19 11.59 -12.95
CA ALA A 329 2.58 11.65 -13.38
C ALA A 329 3.01 10.34 -14.05
N THR A 330 2.60 9.19 -13.52
CA THR A 330 2.90 7.87 -14.12
C THR A 330 2.31 7.75 -15.53
N TYR A 331 1.07 8.21 -15.75
CA TYR A 331 0.46 8.25 -17.07
C TYR A 331 1.18 9.18 -18.04
N LEU A 332 1.60 10.37 -17.58
CA LEU A 332 2.39 11.30 -18.39
C LEU A 332 3.73 10.72 -18.85
N LEU A 333 4.30 9.81 -18.07
CA LEU A 333 5.52 9.08 -18.42
C LEU A 333 5.27 7.90 -19.39
N GLY A 334 4.02 7.66 -19.79
CA GLY A 334 3.65 6.57 -20.70
C GLY A 334 3.62 5.20 -20.03
N LEU A 335 3.50 5.15 -18.70
CA LEU A 335 3.55 3.93 -17.92
C LEU A 335 2.13 3.51 -17.50
N PRO A 336 1.59 2.37 -17.99
CA PRO A 336 0.18 2.01 -17.78
C PRO A 336 -0.11 1.40 -16.41
N GLY A 337 0.91 0.94 -15.67
CA GLY A 337 0.74 0.17 -14.43
C GLY A 337 0.08 0.91 -13.26
N ALA A 338 -0.17 2.22 -13.36
CA ALA A 338 -0.97 2.95 -12.37
C ALA A 338 -2.49 2.67 -12.47
N ARG A 339 -2.96 2.08 -13.58
CA ARG A 339 -4.40 1.88 -13.85
C ARG A 339 -5.10 1.03 -12.81
N ASP A 340 -4.53 -0.12 -12.47
CA ASP A 340 -5.18 -1.05 -11.54
C ASP A 340 -5.34 -0.40 -10.14
N LEU A 341 -4.36 0.41 -9.74
CA LEU A 341 -4.43 1.18 -8.49
C LEU A 341 -5.50 2.27 -8.58
N GLU A 342 -5.55 3.02 -9.67
CA GLU A 342 -6.56 4.06 -9.89
C GLU A 342 -7.98 3.48 -9.88
N GLU A 343 -8.21 2.40 -10.61
CA GLU A 343 -9.50 1.71 -10.66
C GLU A 343 -9.89 1.20 -9.26
N SER A 344 -8.96 0.59 -8.53
CA SER A 344 -9.22 0.12 -7.15
C SER A 344 -9.58 1.26 -6.20
N LEU A 345 -8.89 2.40 -6.28
CA LEU A 345 -9.21 3.58 -5.46
C LEU A 345 -10.58 4.17 -5.82
N ARG A 346 -10.92 4.23 -7.12
CA ARG A 346 -12.22 4.74 -7.58
C ARG A 346 -13.36 3.82 -7.16
N ASP A 347 -13.20 2.52 -7.35
CA ASP A 347 -14.19 1.52 -6.99
C ASP A 347 -14.42 1.50 -5.47
N GLU A 348 -13.35 1.55 -4.68
CA GLU A 348 -13.45 1.59 -3.22
C GLU A 348 -14.09 2.90 -2.74
N ALA A 349 -13.73 4.06 -3.31
CA ALA A 349 -14.33 5.34 -2.96
C ALA A 349 -15.85 5.34 -3.25
N ALA A 350 -16.28 4.70 -4.35
CA ALA A 350 -17.69 4.57 -4.71
C ALA A 350 -18.50 3.73 -3.70
N THR A 351 -17.85 2.96 -2.82
CA THR A 351 -18.53 2.25 -1.72
C THR A 351 -18.86 3.15 -0.53
N VAL A 352 -18.24 4.34 -0.44
CA VAL A 352 -18.46 5.31 0.64
C VAL A 352 -19.43 6.40 0.16
N PRO A 353 -20.53 6.68 0.87
CA PRO A 353 -21.42 7.78 0.52
C PRO A 353 -20.68 9.12 0.49
N VAL A 354 -20.92 9.93 -0.54
CA VAL A 354 -20.28 11.26 -0.71
C VAL A 354 -20.45 12.16 0.53
N SER A 355 -21.61 12.09 1.20
CA SER A 355 -21.87 12.83 2.45
C SER A 355 -21.04 12.36 3.66
N GLU A 356 -20.32 11.24 3.55
CA GLU A 356 -19.46 10.69 4.59
C GLU A 356 -17.98 10.94 4.33
N TYR A 357 -17.62 11.66 3.25
CA TYR A 357 -16.24 11.95 2.89
C TYR A 357 -15.47 12.72 3.99
N HIS A 358 -16.14 13.50 4.84
CA HIS A 358 -15.56 14.09 6.05
C HIS A 358 -14.91 13.09 7.01
N MET A 359 -15.12 11.78 6.84
CA MET A 359 -14.44 10.75 7.64
C MET A 359 -12.92 10.88 7.64
N VAL A 360 -12.33 11.51 6.62
CA VAL A 360 -10.88 11.72 6.51
C VAL A 360 -10.38 12.93 7.31
N GLU A 361 -11.25 13.82 7.82
CA GLU A 361 -10.85 14.98 8.64
C GLU A 361 -10.14 14.57 9.94
N ASP A 362 -10.59 13.46 10.53
CA ASP A 362 -10.07 12.92 11.80
C ASP A 362 -8.96 11.89 11.60
N TRP A 363 -8.57 11.62 10.35
CA TRP A 363 -7.61 10.57 10.01
C TRP A 363 -6.18 11.00 10.33
N THR A 364 -5.55 10.26 11.25
CA THR A 364 -4.17 10.45 11.69
C THR A 364 -3.49 9.09 11.85
N THR A 365 -2.18 9.06 12.07
CA THR A 365 -1.42 7.83 12.32
C THR A 365 -1.87 7.09 13.58
N GLU A 366 -2.49 7.80 14.53
CA GLU A 366 -2.97 7.24 15.80
C GLU A 366 -4.48 6.95 15.80
N ARG A 367 -5.22 7.57 14.88
CA ARG A 367 -6.68 7.55 14.86
C ARG A 367 -7.19 7.37 13.44
N THR A 368 -7.77 6.22 13.18
CA THR A 368 -8.48 5.88 11.94
C THR A 368 -9.93 5.56 12.31
N ASN A 369 -10.89 6.02 11.52
CA ASN A 369 -12.30 5.73 11.81
C ASN A 369 -12.56 4.23 11.63
N PRO A 370 -12.91 3.49 12.71
CA PRO A 370 -13.01 2.03 12.64
C PRO A 370 -14.20 1.52 11.81
N ARG A 371 -15.09 2.42 11.37
CA ARG A 371 -16.20 2.06 10.46
C ARG A 371 -15.73 1.76 9.04
N TYR A 372 -14.58 2.29 8.65
CA TYR A 372 -14.05 2.16 7.30
C TYR A 372 -12.68 1.50 7.34
N SER A 373 -12.35 0.77 6.28
CA SER A 373 -11.02 0.20 6.10
C SER A 373 -9.99 1.31 5.92
N VAL A 374 -8.71 1.02 6.18
CA VAL A 374 -7.64 1.97 5.87
C VAL A 374 -7.67 2.32 4.37
N PHE A 375 -7.84 1.33 3.50
CA PHE A 375 -7.91 1.56 2.05
C PHE A 375 -9.05 2.50 1.63
N GLN A 376 -10.20 2.48 2.31
CA GLN A 376 -11.28 3.45 2.10
C GLN A 376 -10.87 4.88 2.40
N HIS A 377 -10.00 5.11 3.40
CA HIS A 377 -9.50 6.47 3.71
C HIS A 377 -8.59 6.97 2.58
N TYR A 378 -7.70 6.12 2.06
CA TYR A 378 -6.87 6.42 0.89
C TYR A 378 -7.73 6.71 -0.34
N ALA A 379 -8.74 5.87 -0.61
CA ALA A 379 -9.65 5.99 -1.73
C ALA A 379 -10.46 7.31 -1.71
N VAL A 380 -11.02 7.66 -0.55
CA VAL A 380 -11.75 8.94 -0.39
C VAL A 380 -10.81 10.14 -0.49
N ALA A 381 -9.63 10.08 0.11
CA ALA A 381 -8.62 11.13 -0.01
C ALA A 381 -8.22 11.39 -1.48
N TYR A 382 -7.96 10.32 -2.24
CA TYR A 382 -7.73 10.38 -3.69
C TYR A 382 -8.94 11.00 -4.42
N SER A 383 -10.16 10.54 -4.10
CA SER A 383 -11.40 11.01 -4.73
C SER A 383 -11.61 12.52 -4.54
N ILE A 384 -11.40 13.03 -3.31
CA ILE A 384 -11.48 14.47 -2.99
C ILE A 384 -10.52 15.28 -3.87
N ILE A 385 -9.23 14.91 -3.92
CA ILE A 385 -8.23 15.65 -4.70
C ILE A 385 -8.52 15.54 -6.20
N SER A 386 -8.90 14.34 -6.69
CA SER A 386 -9.27 14.12 -8.09
C SER A 386 -10.48 14.96 -8.52
N ASP A 387 -11.51 15.05 -7.68
CA ASP A 387 -12.72 15.81 -7.99
C ASP A 387 -12.48 17.31 -7.96
N ILE A 388 -11.63 17.80 -7.05
CA ILE A 388 -11.13 19.19 -7.08
C ILE A 388 -10.35 19.42 -8.38
N GLY A 389 -9.46 18.50 -8.76
CA GLY A 389 -8.69 18.58 -10.00
C GLY A 389 -9.60 18.75 -11.23
N LYS A 390 -10.57 17.84 -11.38
CA LYS A 390 -11.58 17.90 -12.46
C LYS A 390 -12.38 19.19 -12.43
N ALA A 391 -12.70 19.70 -11.25
CA ALA A 391 -13.47 20.92 -11.10
C ALA A 391 -12.72 22.16 -11.63
N PHE A 392 -11.39 22.19 -11.47
CA PHE A 392 -10.54 23.31 -11.85
C PHE A 392 -9.61 23.02 -13.03
N ARG A 393 -10.00 22.06 -13.87
CA ARG A 393 -9.25 21.68 -15.05
C ARG A 393 -9.14 22.83 -16.06
N ASN A 394 -7.98 22.93 -16.71
CA ASN A 394 -7.71 23.85 -17.80
C ASN A 394 -7.19 23.10 -19.03
N GLU A 395 -7.58 23.54 -20.22
CA GLU A 395 -7.10 22.90 -21.45
C GLU A 395 -5.59 23.05 -21.62
N GLY A 396 -4.92 21.95 -22.00
CA GLY A 396 -3.49 21.92 -22.29
C GLY A 396 -2.57 21.83 -21.08
N GLU A 397 -3.12 21.65 -19.86
CA GLU A 397 -2.32 21.38 -18.68
C GLU A 397 -1.91 19.89 -18.58
N PRO A 398 -0.87 19.53 -17.79
CA PRO A 398 -0.40 18.16 -17.69
C PRO A 398 -1.46 17.16 -17.21
N PHE A 399 -2.30 17.54 -16.25
CA PHE A 399 -3.42 16.76 -15.75
C PHE A 399 -4.45 17.66 -15.05
N ASP A 400 -5.66 17.17 -14.86
CA ASP A 400 -6.79 17.97 -14.35
C ASP A 400 -6.46 18.73 -13.04
N GLY A 401 -6.56 20.06 -13.09
CA GLY A 401 -6.33 20.95 -11.95
C GLY A 401 -4.86 21.22 -11.64
N TYR A 402 -3.92 20.77 -12.49
CA TYR A 402 -2.48 21.02 -12.32
C TYR A 402 -2.18 22.49 -12.03
N THR A 403 -2.74 23.42 -12.81
CA THR A 403 -2.48 24.86 -12.65
C THR A 403 -3.05 25.40 -11.35
N PHE A 404 -4.24 24.92 -10.95
CA PHE A 404 -4.88 25.31 -9.71
C PHE A 404 -4.08 24.85 -8.49
N PHE A 405 -3.67 23.58 -8.45
CA PHE A 405 -2.80 23.07 -7.39
C PHE A 405 -1.44 23.77 -7.37
N ALA A 406 -0.87 24.08 -8.54
CA ALA A 406 0.38 24.83 -8.62
C ALA A 406 0.28 26.23 -8.00
N ASN A 407 -0.85 26.92 -8.19
CA ASN A 407 -1.09 28.21 -7.55
C ASN A 407 -1.22 28.09 -6.03
N ILE A 408 -1.89 27.04 -5.53
CA ILE A 408 -1.97 26.77 -4.09
C ILE A 408 -0.58 26.62 -3.50
N PHE A 409 0.25 25.74 -4.07
CA PHE A 409 1.61 25.52 -3.58
C PHE A 409 2.51 26.74 -3.77
N HIS A 410 2.32 27.52 -4.84
CA HIS A 410 3.00 28.79 -5.01
C HIS A 410 2.69 29.76 -3.86
N GLU A 411 1.42 29.96 -3.54
CA GLU A 411 0.98 30.81 -2.43
C GLU A 411 1.54 30.32 -1.09
N MET A 412 1.51 28.99 -0.84
CA MET A 412 2.11 28.39 0.35
C MET A 412 3.59 28.74 0.47
N VAL A 413 4.37 28.49 -0.58
CA VAL A 413 5.82 28.67 -0.57
C VAL A 413 6.19 30.14 -0.48
N GLN A 414 5.53 31.03 -1.23
CA GLN A 414 5.83 32.47 -1.20
C GLN A 414 5.54 33.11 0.16
N LYS A 415 4.46 32.69 0.81
CA LYS A 415 4.04 33.22 2.12
C LYS A 415 4.67 32.45 3.29
N GLY A 416 5.41 31.36 3.02
CA GLY A 416 6.00 30.50 4.05
C GLY A 416 4.95 29.83 4.93
N LEU A 417 3.79 29.48 4.37
CA LEU A 417 2.68 28.89 5.11
C LEU A 417 3.01 27.47 5.54
N ARG A 418 2.56 27.11 6.74
CA ARG A 418 2.66 25.78 7.32
C ARG A 418 1.25 25.36 7.73
N LEU A 419 0.68 24.42 6.99
CA LEU A 419 -0.71 24.00 7.12
C LEU A 419 -0.75 22.71 7.93
N ASP A 420 -1.47 22.73 9.05
CA ASP A 420 -1.62 21.59 9.96
C ASP A 420 -3.08 21.26 10.28
N SER A 421 -4.04 21.95 9.65
CA SER A 421 -5.47 21.67 9.77
C SER A 421 -6.19 21.63 8.41
N THR A 422 -7.27 20.84 8.34
CA THR A 422 -8.18 20.80 7.18
C THR A 422 -8.74 22.18 6.84
N LEU A 423 -9.09 22.99 7.85
CA LEU A 423 -9.65 24.32 7.58
C LEU A 423 -8.66 25.21 6.84
N GLN A 424 -7.40 25.26 7.29
CA GLN A 424 -6.34 26.05 6.65
C GLN A 424 -6.12 25.69 5.17
N ILE A 425 -6.03 24.39 4.85
CA ILE A 425 -5.81 23.98 3.46
C ILE A 425 -7.02 24.32 2.59
N VAL A 426 -8.25 24.16 3.10
CA VAL A 426 -9.46 24.50 2.35
C VAL A 426 -9.63 26.01 2.20
N SER A 427 -9.33 26.82 3.22
CA SER A 427 -9.27 28.29 3.12
C SER A 427 -8.30 28.74 2.04
N LEU A 428 -7.14 28.09 1.97
CA LEU A 428 -6.14 28.41 0.95
C LEU A 428 -6.59 27.99 -0.45
N MET A 429 -7.22 26.82 -0.59
CA MET A 429 -7.82 26.37 -1.86
C MET A 429 -8.89 27.35 -2.34
N GLU A 430 -9.75 27.84 -1.44
CA GLU A 430 -10.77 28.84 -1.75
C GLU A 430 -10.14 30.15 -2.21
N ALA A 431 -9.17 30.68 -1.44
CA ALA A 431 -8.51 31.94 -1.75
C ALA A 431 -7.66 31.89 -3.03
N ALA A 432 -7.09 30.74 -3.37
CA ALA A 432 -6.32 30.53 -4.59
C ALA A 432 -7.20 30.23 -5.82
N SER A 433 -8.51 30.03 -5.62
CA SER A 433 -9.46 29.69 -6.68
C SER A 433 -10.00 30.94 -7.38
N THR A 434 -10.24 30.82 -8.70
CA THR A 434 -11.03 31.82 -9.45
C THR A 434 -12.52 31.77 -9.11
N ASN A 435 -12.97 30.70 -8.45
CA ASN A 435 -14.33 30.49 -7.98
C ASN A 435 -14.28 29.80 -6.61
N GLY A 436 -14.03 30.59 -5.56
CA GLY A 436 -13.91 30.12 -4.18
C GLY A 436 -15.18 29.42 -3.67
N SER A 437 -16.36 29.97 -3.97
CA SER A 437 -17.64 29.40 -3.56
C SER A 437 -17.88 27.97 -4.06
N ARG A 438 -17.26 27.58 -5.17
CA ARG A 438 -17.24 26.18 -5.65
C ARG A 438 -16.47 25.25 -4.73
N ILE A 439 -15.31 25.65 -4.20
CA ILE A 439 -14.54 24.86 -3.22
C ILE A 439 -15.40 24.67 -1.97
N ALA A 440 -15.94 25.75 -1.41
CA ALA A 440 -16.80 25.69 -0.23
C ALA A 440 -18.00 24.74 -0.47
N SER A 441 -18.67 24.84 -1.62
CA SER A 441 -19.80 23.97 -1.98
C SER A 441 -19.43 22.49 -2.04
N MET A 442 -18.25 22.15 -2.56
CA MET A 442 -17.76 20.77 -2.61
C MET A 442 -17.55 20.21 -1.20
N PHE A 443 -16.83 20.95 -0.34
CA PHE A 443 -16.59 20.54 1.05
C PHE A 443 -17.87 20.45 1.89
N MET A 444 -18.84 21.35 1.67
CA MET A 444 -20.17 21.25 2.28
C MET A 444 -20.91 19.99 1.82
N SER A 445 -20.83 19.62 0.53
CA SER A 445 -21.46 18.40 0.00
C SER A 445 -20.85 17.11 0.58
N TRP A 446 -19.59 17.18 0.98
CA TRP A 446 -18.85 16.13 1.67
C TRP A 446 -19.04 16.11 3.19
N ASN A 447 -19.84 17.05 3.71
CA ASN A 447 -20.18 17.23 5.11
C ASN A 447 -18.96 17.50 6.02
N PHE A 448 -17.94 18.17 5.49
CA PHE A 448 -16.81 18.68 6.27
C PHE A 448 -17.29 19.73 7.28
N ASN A 449 -16.55 19.94 8.37
CA ASN A 449 -16.92 20.86 9.44
C ASN A 449 -16.70 22.34 9.07
N VAL A 450 -17.48 22.78 8.09
CA VAL A 450 -17.55 24.12 7.51
C VAL A 450 -18.83 24.81 8.02
N LEU A 451 -18.67 25.99 8.62
CA LEU A 451 -19.79 26.81 9.07
C LEU A 451 -20.45 27.47 7.86
N ASP A 452 -21.77 27.59 7.89
CA ASP A 452 -22.46 28.42 6.92
C ASP A 452 -22.23 29.92 7.18
N ILE A 453 -22.51 30.75 6.18
CA ILE A 453 -22.32 32.22 6.24
C ILE A 453 -23.02 32.86 7.45
N TYR A 454 -24.24 32.43 7.78
CA TYR A 454 -25.00 33.00 8.89
C TYR A 454 -24.38 32.64 10.24
N GLN A 455 -23.88 31.41 10.37
CA GLN A 455 -23.14 30.97 11.55
C GLN A 455 -21.85 31.77 11.74
N ILE A 456 -21.12 32.05 10.65
CA ILE A 456 -19.91 32.88 10.71
C ILE A 456 -20.27 34.32 11.14
N TYR A 457 -21.25 34.96 10.51
CA TYR A 457 -21.70 36.31 10.91
C TYR A 457 -22.16 36.38 12.36
N SER A 458 -22.99 35.42 12.80
CA SER A 458 -23.46 35.34 14.18
C SER A 458 -22.29 35.23 15.16
N ARG A 459 -21.24 34.50 14.78
CA ARG A 459 -20.06 34.30 15.61
C ARG A 459 -19.18 35.54 15.67
N ILE A 460 -18.97 36.23 14.54
CA ILE A 460 -18.28 37.53 14.49
C ILE A 460 -18.94 38.52 15.45
N GLU A 461 -20.25 38.68 15.36
CA GLU A 461 -20.99 39.61 16.22
C GLU A 461 -20.92 39.20 17.70
N SER A 462 -21.02 37.91 18.01
CA SER A 462 -20.85 37.41 19.38
C SER A 462 -19.45 37.72 19.94
N LEU A 463 -18.39 37.56 19.14
CA LEU A 463 -17.03 37.86 19.56
C LEU A 463 -16.78 39.36 19.72
N ARG A 464 -17.31 40.18 18.81
CA ARG A 464 -17.27 41.64 18.93
C ARG A 464 -17.92 42.13 20.21
N GLU A 465 -19.09 41.60 20.55
CA GLU A 465 -19.78 41.96 21.79
C GLU A 465 -18.92 41.64 23.03
N LYS A 466 -18.27 40.47 23.05
CA LYS A 466 -17.34 40.10 24.13
C LYS A 466 -16.09 41.00 24.18
N LEU A 467 -15.68 41.57 23.05
CA LEU A 467 -14.52 42.46 22.94
C LEU A 467 -14.86 43.94 23.18
N ARG A 468 -16.14 44.32 23.34
CA ARG A 468 -16.55 45.69 23.70
C ARG A 468 -16.21 46.05 25.15
N ASP A 469 -16.31 45.09 26.05
CA ASP A 469 -15.92 45.23 27.46
C ASP A 469 -14.97 44.08 27.87
N PRO A 470 -13.73 44.08 27.34
CA PRO A 470 -12.81 42.98 27.56
C PRO A 470 -12.25 43.04 28.99
N SER A 471 -11.99 41.87 29.58
CA SER A 471 -11.23 41.80 30.84
C SER A 471 -9.89 42.56 30.71
N PRO A 472 -9.29 43.03 31.83
CA PRO A 472 -8.05 43.84 31.80
C PRO A 472 -6.88 43.20 31.06
N ILE A 473 -6.88 41.88 30.95
CA ILE A 473 -5.88 41.11 30.21
C ILE A 473 -6.21 41.09 28.71
N LEU A 474 -7.47 40.82 28.36
CA LEU A 474 -7.93 40.76 26.98
C LEU A 474 -7.89 42.13 26.31
N SER A 475 -8.04 43.22 27.09
CA SER A 475 -8.03 44.59 26.57
C SER A 475 -6.73 44.95 25.85
N LEU A 476 -5.60 44.35 26.24
CA LEU A 476 -4.29 44.53 25.58
C LEU A 476 -4.27 43.99 24.15
N PHE A 477 -5.10 42.99 23.86
CA PHE A 477 -5.15 42.29 22.56
C PHE A 477 -6.43 42.61 21.78
N ALA A 478 -7.42 43.25 22.40
CA ALA A 478 -8.71 43.58 21.79
C ALA A 478 -8.60 44.29 20.44
N PRO A 479 -7.73 45.30 20.23
CA PRO A 479 -7.61 45.95 18.92
C PRO A 479 -7.18 44.99 17.80
N SER A 480 -6.26 44.07 18.07
CA SER A 480 -5.79 43.09 17.10
C SER A 480 -6.85 42.04 16.78
N MET A 481 -7.60 41.58 17.78
CA MET A 481 -8.70 40.64 17.56
C MET A 481 -9.85 41.28 16.79
N LEU A 482 -10.19 42.54 17.11
CA LEU A 482 -11.19 43.29 16.35
C LEU A 482 -10.77 43.50 14.89
N ALA A 483 -9.49 43.78 14.63
CA ALA A 483 -8.97 43.87 13.26
C ALA A 483 -9.15 42.55 12.49
N LYS A 484 -8.86 41.40 13.11
CA LYS A 484 -9.11 40.07 12.51
C LYS A 484 -10.59 39.81 12.25
N LEU A 485 -11.49 40.23 13.15
CA LEU A 485 -12.93 40.10 12.92
C LEU A 485 -13.44 41.01 11.79
N VAL A 486 -12.86 42.20 11.61
CA VAL A 486 -13.15 43.06 10.44
C VAL A 486 -12.65 42.39 9.15
N GLU A 487 -11.45 41.80 9.17
CA GLU A 487 -10.92 41.04 8.04
C GLU A 487 -11.79 39.82 7.70
N ALA A 488 -12.34 39.15 8.72
CA ALA A 488 -13.29 38.06 8.52
C ALA A 488 -14.58 38.51 7.83
N GLU A 489 -15.14 39.68 8.19
CA GLU A 489 -16.31 40.23 7.49
C GLU A 489 -15.99 40.62 6.04
N ASN A 490 -14.88 41.30 5.80
CA ASN A 490 -14.45 41.64 4.44
C ASN A 490 -14.26 40.38 3.59
N SER A 491 -13.81 39.27 4.21
CA SER A 491 -13.67 37.97 3.56
C SER A 491 -15.04 37.37 3.21
N LEU A 492 -16.06 37.49 4.07
CA LEU A 492 -17.43 37.09 3.75
C LEU A 492 -18.02 37.91 2.59
N GLU A 493 -17.76 39.21 2.55
CA GLU A 493 -18.18 40.09 1.44
C GLU A 493 -17.52 39.73 0.12
N SER A 494 -16.31 39.17 0.18
CA SER A 494 -15.52 38.73 -0.98
C SER A 494 -15.74 37.25 -1.34
N GLU A 495 -16.75 36.59 -0.76
CA GLU A 495 -17.06 35.17 -0.95
C GLU A 495 -15.93 34.19 -0.56
N ASN A 496 -15.06 34.58 0.36
CA ASN A 496 -14.01 33.74 0.96
C ASN A 496 -14.48 33.20 2.32
N PHE A 497 -15.42 32.26 2.30
CA PHE A 497 -16.16 31.81 3.47
C PHE A 497 -15.29 31.01 4.46
N MET A 498 -14.39 30.19 3.94
CA MET A 498 -13.49 29.36 4.73
C MET A 498 -12.44 30.22 5.44
N LEU A 499 -11.88 31.21 4.73
CA LEU A 499 -10.97 32.18 5.33
C LEU A 499 -11.64 32.98 6.45
N ALA A 500 -12.88 33.43 6.24
CA ALA A 500 -13.65 34.11 7.27
C ALA A 500 -13.84 33.22 8.52
N GLN A 501 -14.21 31.95 8.32
CA GLN A 501 -14.36 30.99 9.41
C GLN A 501 -13.04 30.74 10.15
N GLU A 502 -11.92 30.66 9.44
CA GLU A 502 -10.59 30.48 10.04
C GLU A 502 -10.22 31.67 10.94
N LEU A 503 -10.36 32.90 10.43
CA LEU A 503 -10.10 34.12 11.19
C LEU A 503 -10.97 34.20 12.47
N VAL A 504 -12.24 33.78 12.38
CA VAL A 504 -13.14 33.69 13.52
C VAL A 504 -12.66 32.65 14.53
N ARG A 505 -12.29 31.44 14.10
CA ARG A 505 -11.77 30.38 14.97
C ARG A 505 -10.44 30.75 15.64
N GLU A 506 -9.57 31.50 14.96
CA GLU A 506 -8.33 32.01 15.55
C GLU A 506 -8.61 32.96 16.73
N VAL A 507 -9.56 33.88 16.56
CA VAL A 507 -9.98 34.81 17.62
C VAL A 507 -10.56 34.04 18.80
N GLU A 508 -11.42 33.05 18.55
CA GLU A 508 -11.97 32.18 19.60
C GLU A 508 -10.90 31.42 20.36
N ALA A 509 -10.00 30.73 19.64
CA ALA A 509 -8.95 29.93 20.23
C ALA A 509 -8.02 30.80 21.10
N PHE A 510 -7.74 32.03 20.68
CA PHE A 510 -6.98 32.99 21.47
C PHE A 510 -7.70 33.36 22.76
N MET A 511 -8.99 33.72 22.67
CA MET A 511 -9.81 34.08 23.83
C MET A 511 -9.94 32.95 24.84
N ASP A 512 -10.05 31.71 24.38
CA ASP A 512 -10.20 30.53 25.24
C ASP A 512 -8.87 30.15 25.92
N ARG A 513 -7.74 30.32 25.25
CA ARG A 513 -6.42 29.87 25.73
C ARG A 513 -5.65 30.88 26.57
N ILE A 514 -5.98 32.18 26.49
CA ILE A 514 -5.21 33.24 27.18
C ILE A 514 -5.16 33.04 28.70
N TRP A 515 -6.24 32.53 29.30
CA TRP A 515 -6.30 32.28 30.74
C TRP A 515 -5.37 31.15 31.18
N VAL A 516 -5.20 30.11 30.34
CA VAL A 516 -4.28 29.00 30.61
C VAL A 516 -2.83 29.49 30.54
N LEU A 517 -2.50 30.30 29.54
CA LEU A 517 -1.18 30.92 29.39
C LEU A 517 -0.80 31.78 30.60
N ILE A 518 -1.74 32.60 31.08
CA ILE A 518 -1.52 33.48 32.23
C ILE A 518 -1.44 32.70 33.53
N GLY A 519 -2.29 31.69 33.72
CA GLY A 519 -2.20 30.78 34.86
C GLY A 519 -0.81 30.11 34.92
N THR A 520 -0.28 29.69 33.77
CA THR A 520 1.05 29.08 33.66
C THR A 520 2.16 30.08 33.99
N LEU A 521 2.10 31.31 33.45
CA LEU A 521 3.08 32.37 33.73
C LEU A 521 3.06 32.81 35.21
N LEU A 522 1.88 32.91 35.82
CA LEU A 522 1.74 33.20 37.26
C LEU A 522 2.32 32.08 38.12
N LEU A 523 2.13 30.82 37.73
CA LEU A 523 2.75 29.67 38.39
C LEU A 523 4.28 29.72 38.29
N ILE A 524 4.83 29.94 37.11
CA ILE A 524 6.29 30.07 36.91
C ILE A 524 6.85 31.24 37.74
N GLY A 525 6.17 32.39 37.73
CA GLY A 525 6.54 33.55 38.54
C GLY A 525 6.51 33.28 40.04
N ALA A 526 5.44 32.64 40.53
CA ALA A 526 5.31 32.27 41.94
C ALA A 526 6.37 31.26 42.38
N THR A 527 6.70 30.29 41.52
CA THR A 527 7.76 29.29 41.78
C THR A 527 9.14 29.96 41.82
N SER A 528 9.38 30.91 40.93
CA SER A 528 10.63 31.69 40.87
C SER A 528 10.81 32.58 42.10
N ILE A 529 9.73 33.22 42.58
CA ILE A 529 9.73 34.01 43.81
C ILE A 529 9.91 33.12 45.04
N TYR A 530 9.27 31.95 45.08
CA TYR A 530 9.42 30.98 46.17
C TYR A 530 10.85 30.44 46.28
N LEU A 531 11.52 30.20 45.14
CA LEU A 531 12.93 29.79 45.10
C LEU A 531 13.91 30.93 45.44
N ALA A 532 13.52 32.19 45.20
CA ALA A 532 14.33 33.37 45.50
C ALA A 532 14.17 33.87 46.95
N LEU A 533 13.16 33.40 47.71
CA LEU A 533 12.99 33.75 49.11
C LEU A 533 14.06 33.05 49.97
N PRO A 534 14.81 33.80 50.82
CA PRO A 534 15.87 33.22 51.64
C PRO A 534 15.27 32.22 52.63
N ARG A 535 15.68 30.94 52.53
CA ARG A 535 15.32 29.89 53.49
C ARG A 535 15.75 30.35 54.89
N LYS A 536 14.77 30.74 55.71
CA LYS A 536 14.97 31.04 57.13
C LYS A 536 15.53 29.78 57.80
N THR A 537 16.82 29.79 58.09
CA THR A 537 17.51 28.73 58.84
C THR A 537 16.83 28.59 60.20
N ARG A 538 16.14 27.46 60.38
CA ARG A 538 15.58 27.04 61.67
C ARG A 538 16.78 26.70 62.57
N ARG A 539 17.18 27.66 63.42
CA ARG A 539 18.12 27.42 64.52
C ARG A 539 17.49 26.38 65.46
N GLU A 540 18.05 25.18 65.46
CA GLU A 540 17.81 24.21 66.54
C GLU A 540 18.34 24.79 67.86
N VAL A 541 17.47 24.76 68.85
CA VAL A 541 17.75 25.03 70.25
C VAL A 541 18.38 23.77 70.83
N ALA A 542 19.62 23.88 71.28
CA ALA A 542 20.23 22.90 72.17
C ALA A 542 19.48 22.89 73.51
N GLY A 543 19.07 21.70 73.96
CA GLY A 543 18.60 21.43 75.32
C GLY A 543 19.27 20.17 75.83
N GLN A 544 20.22 20.34 76.75
CA GLN A 544 20.85 19.29 77.56
C GLN A 544 19.83 18.61 78.48
N GLY A 545 20.01 17.31 78.74
CA GLY A 545 19.33 16.59 79.82
C GLY A 545 19.71 15.11 79.90
N SER A 546 20.63 14.80 80.83
CA SER A 546 21.17 13.51 81.32
C SER A 546 21.97 12.63 80.38
#